data_AF-A0A851HQW3-F1
#
_entry.id   AF-A0A851HQW3-F1
#
_cell.length_a   1.000
_cell.length_b   1.000
_cell.length_c   1.000
_cell.angle_alpha   90.00
_cell.angle_beta   90.00
_cell.angle_gamma   90.00
#
_symmetry.space_group_name_H-M   'P 1'
#
loop_
_entity.id
_entity.type
_entity.pdbx_description
1 polymer ?
#
loop_
_entity_poly.entity_id
_entity_poly.type
_entity_poly.pdbx_seq_one_letter_code
_entity_poly.pdbx_strand_id
1 'polypeptide(L)'
;MEDISFQQVFSRVYSYLCEAGVEMNSTQCRQLLQLMDDAVGNIGINPEQEEGSGKLSGTPPPDSRGRRLLESAMNRVPEYFTLPESHIAAPTPPLCRGSIGYRRHD
;
A
#
# COMPACT_ATOMS: atom_id res chain seq x y z
N MET A 1 1.84 -17.44 -10.83
CA MET A 1 1.52 -16.19 -10.10
C MET A 1 0.64 -16.61 -8.95
N GLU A 2 1.08 -16.37 -7.71
CA GLU A 2 0.34 -16.78 -6.52
C GLU A 2 -0.80 -15.78 -6.27
N ASP A 3 -2.01 -16.30 -6.06
CA ASP A 3 -3.16 -15.51 -5.66
C ASP A 3 -2.83 -14.73 -4.38
N ILE A 4 -3.07 -13.41 -4.39
CA ILE A 4 -2.91 -12.62 -3.18
C ILE A 4 -4.02 -13.00 -2.20
N SER A 5 -3.67 -13.81 -1.20
CA SER A 5 -4.62 -14.28 -0.19
C SER A 5 -4.89 -13.19 0.86
N PHE A 6 -6.02 -13.30 1.56
CA PHE A 6 -6.33 -12.41 2.70
C PHE A 6 -5.19 -12.37 3.71
N GLN A 7 -4.59 -13.52 4.01
CA GLN A 7 -3.45 -13.62 4.92
C GLN A 7 -2.24 -12.83 4.40
N GLN A 8 -1.95 -12.88 3.09
CA GLN A 8 -0.86 -12.10 2.51
C GLN A 8 -1.13 -10.60 2.58
N VAL A 9 -2.37 -10.16 2.36
CA VAL A 9 -2.75 -8.74 2.55
C VAL A 9 -2.58 -8.33 4.00
N PHE A 10 -3.10 -9.13 4.94
CA PHE A 10 -2.97 -8.88 6.37
C PHE A 10 -1.50 -8.77 6.78
N SER A 11 -0.66 -9.74 6.41
CA SER A 11 0.78 -9.72 6.70
C SER A 11 1.46 -8.49 6.12
N ARG A 12 1.07 -8.06 4.93
CA ARG A 12 1.66 -6.88 4.28
C ARG A 12 1.30 -5.58 4.99
N VAL A 13 0.03 -5.40 5.36
CA VAL A 13 -0.39 -4.20 6.10
C VAL A 13 0.16 -4.22 7.53
N TYR A 14 0.22 -5.39 8.17
CA TYR A 14 0.87 -5.58 9.46
C TYR A 14 2.34 -5.14 9.41
N SER A 15 3.11 -5.67 8.46
CA SER A 15 4.53 -5.32 8.29
C SER A 15 4.70 -3.84 8.01
N TYR A 16 3.87 -3.27 7.14
CA TYR A 16 3.88 -1.83 6.86
C TYR A 16 3.67 -0.99 8.12
N LEU A 17 2.68 -1.33 8.96
CA LEU A 17 2.42 -0.60 10.21
C LEU A 17 3.58 -0.73 11.21
N CYS A 18 4.17 -1.92 11.34
CA CYS A 18 5.34 -2.12 12.18
C CYS A 18 6.56 -1.32 11.69
N GLU A 19 6.82 -1.32 10.38
CA GLU A 19 7.91 -0.53 9.77
C GLU A 19 7.66 0.97 9.88
N ALA A 20 6.40 1.39 9.81
CA ALA A 20 6.00 2.77 10.03
C ALA A 20 6.08 3.20 11.50
N GLY A 21 6.47 2.31 12.43
CA GLY A 21 6.66 2.64 13.84
C GLY A 21 5.41 2.54 14.70
N VAL A 22 4.34 1.88 14.21
CA VAL A 22 3.17 1.57 15.01
C VAL A 22 3.45 0.33 15.86
N GLU A 23 3.45 0.48 17.19
CA GLU A 23 3.57 -0.65 18.12
C GLU A 23 2.32 -1.52 18.07
N MET A 24 2.46 -2.75 17.58
CA MET A 24 1.34 -3.65 17.40
C MET A 24 0.93 -4.33 18.72
N ASN A 25 0.20 -3.59 19.55
CA ASN A 25 -0.44 -4.14 20.76
C ASN A 25 -1.78 -4.81 20.44
N SER A 26 -2.38 -5.48 21.43
CA SER A 26 -3.66 -6.19 21.26
C SER A 26 -4.80 -5.30 20.74
N THR A 27 -4.80 -4.01 21.07
CA THR A 27 -5.80 -3.05 20.59
C THR A 27 -5.54 -2.67 19.13
N GLN A 28 -4.28 -2.43 18.75
CA GLN A 28 -3.89 -2.14 17.36
C GLN A 28 -4.15 -3.35 16.43
N CYS A 29 -3.90 -4.58 16.91
CA CYS A 29 -4.28 -5.79 16.19
C CYS A 29 -5.79 -5.88 15.95
N ARG A 30 -6.61 -5.53 16.95
CA ARG A 30 -8.08 -5.49 16.78
C ARG A 30 -8.49 -4.42 15.76
N GLN A 31 -7.86 -3.25 15.80
CA GLN A 31 -8.10 -2.19 14.81
C GLN A 31 -7.70 -2.61 13.40
N LEU A 32 -6.59 -3.34 13.24
CA LEU A 32 -6.18 -3.89 11.95
C LEU A 32 -7.20 -4.89 11.41
N LEU A 33 -7.73 -5.76 12.27
CA LEU A 33 -8.79 -6.70 11.89
C LEU A 33 -10.08 -5.96 11.49
N GLN A 34 -10.48 -4.93 12.23
CA GLN A 34 -11.64 -4.09 11.87
C GLN A 34 -11.45 -3.40 10.51
N LEU A 35 -10.27 -2.82 10.26
CA LEU A 35 -9.92 -2.25 8.96
C LEU A 35 -10.04 -3.28 7.84
N MET A 36 -9.60 -4.51 8.08
CA MET A 36 -9.68 -5.59 7.09
C MET A 36 -11.12 -6.03 6.82
N ASP A 37 -11.95 -6.14 7.86
CA ASP A 37 -13.37 -6.46 7.73
C ASP A 37 -14.10 -5.38 6.91
N ASP A 38 -13.83 -4.11 7.20
CA ASP A 38 -14.42 -2.98 6.46
C ASP A 38 -13.92 -2.90 5.02
N ALA A 39 -12.64 -3.23 4.77
CA ALA A 39 -12.09 -3.34 3.42
C ALA A 39 -12.72 -4.49 2.62
N VAL A 40 -12.93 -5.65 3.24
CA VAL A 40 -13.62 -6.80 2.61
C VAL A 40 -15.07 -6.44 2.30
N GLY A 41 -15.77 -5.76 3.22
CA GLY A 41 -17.13 -5.26 3.02
C GLY A 41 -17.23 -4.33 1.81
N ASN A 42 -16.27 -3.43 1.64
CA ASN A 42 -16.25 -2.46 0.53
C ASN A 42 -16.08 -3.10 -0.86
N ILE A 43 -15.31 -4.18 -0.96
CA ILE A 43 -15.08 -4.89 -2.22
C ILE A 43 -16.34 -5.67 -2.65
N GLY A 44 -17.10 -6.17 -1.68
CA GLY A 44 -18.35 -6.90 -1.94
C GLY A 44 -19.48 -6.03 -2.48
N ILE A 45 -19.40 -4.70 -2.30
CA ILE A 45 -20.49 -3.76 -2.61
C ILE A 45 -20.29 -3.09 -3.98
N ASN A 46 -19.07 -3.12 -4.56
CA ASN A 46 -18.76 -2.41 -5.81
C ASN A 46 -18.39 -3.37 -6.96
N PRO A 47 -19.35 -4.08 -7.58
CA PRO A 47 -19.12 -4.74 -8.86
C PRO A 47 -19.05 -3.76 -10.06
N GLU A 48 -19.23 -2.45 -9.87
CA GLU A 48 -19.59 -1.52 -10.97
C GLU A 48 -18.52 -0.50 -11.40
N GLN A 49 -17.25 -0.62 -10.98
CA GLN A 49 -16.17 0.22 -11.55
C GLN A 49 -15.17 -0.60 -12.35
N GLU A 50 -15.59 -0.95 -13.56
CA GLU A 50 -14.71 -1.23 -14.69
C GLU A 50 -15.10 -0.39 -15.91
N GLU A 51 -15.40 0.91 -15.74
CA GLU A 51 -15.67 1.82 -16.86
C GLU A 51 -14.94 3.15 -16.61
N GLY A 52 -13.65 3.20 -16.99
CA GLY A 52 -12.95 4.47 -17.13
C GLY A 52 -11.47 4.43 -16.80
N SER A 53 -10.64 3.86 -17.68
CA SER A 53 -9.43 4.53 -18.19
C SER A 53 -8.66 3.62 -19.14
N GLY A 54 -8.63 4.00 -20.43
CA GLY A 54 -7.56 3.66 -21.36
C GLY A 54 -7.49 2.21 -21.85
N LYS A 55 -7.96 2.01 -23.09
CA LYS A 55 -7.58 0.87 -23.94
C LYS A 55 -6.06 0.60 -23.86
N LEU A 56 -5.66 -0.45 -23.15
CA LEU A 56 -4.59 -1.34 -23.55
C LEU A 56 -5.07 -2.75 -23.28
N SER A 57 -5.31 -3.47 -24.37
CA SER A 57 -5.61 -4.90 -24.44
C SER A 57 -4.86 -5.71 -23.38
N GLY A 58 -5.60 -6.27 -22.42
CA GLY A 58 -5.12 -7.30 -21.51
C GLY A 58 -6.28 -7.73 -20.63
N THR A 59 -6.71 -8.98 -20.77
CA THR A 59 -7.64 -9.68 -19.88
C THR A 59 -7.45 -9.21 -18.43
N PRO A 60 -8.50 -8.82 -17.67
CA PRO A 60 -8.33 -8.50 -16.26
C PRO A 60 -7.67 -9.72 -15.59
N PRO A 61 -6.47 -9.57 -15.00
CA PRO A 61 -5.73 -10.71 -14.49
C PRO A 61 -6.55 -11.38 -13.37
N PRO A 62 -6.57 -12.73 -13.31
CA PRO A 62 -7.37 -13.48 -12.34
C PRO A 62 -7.04 -13.19 -10.88
N ASP A 63 -5.85 -12.63 -10.60
CA ASP A 63 -5.37 -12.24 -9.26
C ASP A 63 -5.75 -10.78 -8.86
N SER A 64 -6.94 -10.33 -9.22
CA SER A 64 -7.43 -8.95 -8.99
C SER A 64 -8.02 -8.71 -7.60
N ARG A 65 -8.62 -9.73 -6.97
CA ARG A 65 -9.37 -9.56 -5.70
C ARG A 65 -8.45 -9.19 -4.54
N GLY A 66 -7.36 -9.90 -4.33
CA GLY A 66 -6.40 -9.61 -3.26
C GLY A 66 -5.69 -8.27 -3.46
N ARG A 67 -5.45 -7.87 -4.71
CA ARG A 67 -4.92 -6.54 -5.04
C ARG A 67 -5.90 -5.42 -4.69
N ARG A 68 -7.18 -5.56 -5.08
CA ARG A 68 -8.26 -4.62 -4.70
C ARG A 68 -8.45 -4.56 -3.19
N LEU A 69 -8.31 -5.70 -2.48
CA LEU A 69 -8.35 -5.73 -1.03
C LEU A 69 -7.19 -4.98 -0.40
N LEU A 70 -5.98 -5.22 -0.86
CA LEU A 70 -4.81 -4.50 -0.39
C LEU A 70 -4.95 -2.98 -0.64
N GLU A 71 -5.37 -2.58 -1.83
CA GLU A 71 -5.62 -1.18 -2.17
C GLU A 71 -6.67 -0.55 -1.26
N SER A 72 -7.83 -1.20 -1.11
CA SER A 72 -8.90 -0.73 -0.21
C SER A 72 -8.45 -0.66 1.25
N ALA A 73 -7.64 -1.61 1.72
CA ALA A 73 -7.10 -1.60 3.07
C ALA A 73 -6.11 -0.45 3.27
N MET A 74 -5.16 -0.26 2.35
CA MET A 74 -4.14 0.79 2.42
C MET A 74 -4.77 2.19 2.40
N ASN A 75 -5.82 2.42 1.61
CA ASN A 75 -6.53 3.69 1.58
C ASN A 75 -7.19 4.05 2.92
N ARG A 76 -7.57 3.04 3.71
CA ARG A 76 -8.22 3.22 5.02
C ARG A 76 -7.25 3.29 6.19
N VAL A 77 -5.97 2.92 6.01
CA VAL A 77 -4.97 2.96 7.10
C VAL A 77 -4.98 4.30 7.86
N PRO A 78 -5.03 5.48 7.21
CA PRO A 78 -5.05 6.76 7.92
C PRO A 78 -6.28 6.99 8.82
N GLU A 79 -7.38 6.28 8.57
CA GLU A 79 -8.62 6.39 9.36
C GLU A 79 -8.52 5.60 10.68
N TYR A 80 -7.70 4.55 10.73
CA TYR A 80 -7.58 3.65 11.89
C TYR A 80 -6.26 3.88 12.65
N PHE A 81 -5.20 4.32 11.97
CA PHE A 81 -3.85 4.44 12.52
C PHE A 81 -3.28 5.83 12.29
N THR A 82 -2.78 6.45 13.36
CA THR A 82 -1.93 7.64 13.27
C THR A 82 -0.49 7.20 13.06
N LEU A 83 0.02 7.33 11.85
CA LEU A 83 1.41 7.01 11.55
C LEU A 83 2.32 8.08 12.19
N PRO A 84 3.36 7.70 12.94
CA PRO A 84 4.31 8.66 13.47
C PRO A 84 5.04 9.35 12.31
N GLU A 85 5.44 10.60 12.55
CA GLU A 85 6.11 11.41 11.54
C GLU A 85 7.44 10.74 11.14
N SER A 86 7.58 10.45 9.84
CA SER A 86 8.79 9.80 9.32
C SER A 86 9.96 10.78 9.40
N HIS A 87 10.85 10.60 10.36
CA HIS A 87 12.03 11.42 10.49
C HIS A 87 13.11 10.98 9.49
N ILE A 88 13.11 11.59 8.30
CA ILE A 88 14.19 11.40 7.33
C ILE A 88 15.44 12.08 7.89
N ALA A 89 16.47 11.29 8.21
CA ALA A 89 17.74 11.84 8.64
C ALA A 89 18.29 12.79 7.57
N ALA A 90 18.69 13.99 7.98
CA ALA A 90 19.36 14.91 7.08
C ALA A 90 20.63 14.23 6.53
N PRO A 91 20.89 14.29 5.22
CA PRO A 91 22.08 13.68 4.66
C PRO A 91 23.35 14.34 5.23
N THR A 92 24.26 13.53 5.77
CA THR A 92 25.57 13.94 6.29
C THR A 92 26.67 13.12 5.61
N PRO A 93 27.48 13.70 4.69
CA PRO A 93 27.51 15.11 4.31
C PRO A 93 26.27 15.56 3.52
N PRO A 94 25.96 16.87 3.49
CA PRO A 94 24.86 17.42 2.69
C PRO A 94 24.96 16.93 1.25
N LEU A 95 23.81 16.59 0.64
CA LEU A 95 23.76 16.19 -0.76
C LEU A 95 24.20 17.35 -1.66
N CYS A 96 25.48 17.40 -1.99
CA CYS A 96 25.99 18.24 -3.05
C CYS A 96 25.49 17.63 -4.38
N ARG A 97 24.71 18.39 -5.15
CA ARG A 97 24.34 18.02 -6.51
C ARG A 97 25.62 17.99 -7.36
N GLY A 98 26.26 16.83 -7.43
CA GLY A 98 27.42 16.61 -8.27
C GLY A 98 27.06 16.94 -9.71
N SER A 99 27.84 17.81 -10.36
CA SER A 99 27.75 18.01 -11.80
C SER A 99 28.27 16.75 -12.49
N ILE A 100 27.40 15.77 -12.70
CA ILE A 100 27.70 14.64 -13.59
C ILE A 100 27.63 15.21 -15.01
N GLY A 101 28.76 15.74 -15.49
CA GLY A 101 28.89 16.25 -16.84
C GLY A 101 28.77 15.10 -17.82
N TYR A 102 27.56 14.81 -18.28
CA TYR A 102 27.37 14.01 -19.48
C TYR A 102 27.96 14.80 -20.65
N ARG A 103 29.15 14.39 -21.14
CA ARG A 103 29.64 14.88 -22.42
C ARG A 103 28.58 14.52 -23.47
N ARG A 104 28.14 15.51 -24.25
CA ARG A 104 27.43 15.21 -25.49
C ARG A 104 28.41 14.45 -26.37
N HIS A 105 28.07 13.21 -26.70
CA HIS A 105 28.71 12.51 -27.80
C HIS A 105 28.25 13.24 -29.07
N ASP A 106 29.17 13.97 -29.71
CA ASP A 106 29.08 14.36 -31.11
C ASP A 106 29.56 13.17 -31.96
#